data_AF-A0A0U2VN36-F1
#
_entry.id   AF-A0A0U2VN36-F1
#
_cell.length_a   1.000
_cell.length_b   1.000
_cell.length_c   1.000
_cell.angle_alpha   90.00
_cell.angle_beta   90.00
_cell.angle_gamma   90.00
#
_symmetry.space_group_name_H-M   'P 1'
#
loop_
_entity.id
_entity.type
_entity.pdbx_description
1 polymer ?
#
loop_
_entity_poly.entity_id
_entity_poly.type
_entity_poly.pdbx_seq_one_letter_code
_entity_poly.pdbx_strand_id
1 'polypeptide(L)'
;MYRWKSFKRKIRNIIRWFPVLLDDRDFDYNYLLIIMNKKLKHMEEFFLTDNTYTKDARKHGQQIKVARILTDRLITDDYFSDNLLNKKNVGKCIKHQDYLKQQDLDYLCELMKKKLFTWWD
;
A
#
# COMPACT_ATOMS: atom_id res chain seq x y z
N MET A 1 18.25 -30.37 -0.84
CA MET A 1 16.96 -29.94 -1.46
C MET A 1 16.48 -28.53 -1.04
N TYR A 2 17.35 -27.63 -0.58
CA TYR A 2 16.96 -26.26 -0.16
C TYR A 2 17.21 -25.17 -1.23
N ARG A 3 18.25 -25.30 -2.07
CA ARG A 3 18.59 -24.33 -3.14
C ARG A 3 17.53 -24.19 -4.23
N TRP A 4 16.83 -25.27 -4.57
CA TRP A 4 15.81 -25.25 -5.63
C TRP A 4 14.51 -24.57 -5.17
N LYS A 5 14.09 -24.78 -3.91
CA LYS A 5 12.92 -24.09 -3.34
C LYS A 5 13.17 -22.57 -3.24
N SER A 6 14.37 -22.15 -2.85
CA SER A 6 14.73 -20.73 -2.78
C SER A 6 14.85 -20.08 -4.17
N PHE A 7 15.38 -20.80 -5.17
CA PHE A 7 15.44 -20.32 -6.56
C PHE A 7 14.05 -20.12 -7.17
N LYS A 8 13.14 -21.10 -6.99
CA LYS A 8 11.73 -20.97 -7.39
C LYS A 8 11.04 -19.77 -6.74
N ARG A 9 11.32 -19.47 -5.46
CA ARG A 9 10.76 -18.29 -4.77
C ARG A 9 11.26 -16.98 -5.36
N LYS A 10 12.55 -16.90 -5.73
CA LYS A 10 13.14 -15.71 -6.39
C LYS A 10 12.50 -15.45 -7.76
N ILE A 11 12.38 -16.48 -8.60
CA ILE A 11 11.72 -16.36 -9.92
C ILE A 11 10.25 -15.94 -9.77
N ARG A 12 9.53 -16.53 -8.82
CA ARG A 12 8.14 -16.14 -8.53
C ARG A 12 8.02 -14.67 -8.15
N ASN A 13 8.95 -14.13 -7.36
CA ASN A 13 8.96 -12.72 -7.03
C ASN A 13 9.17 -11.85 -8.28
N ILE A 14 10.10 -12.21 -9.17
CA ILE A 14 10.33 -11.46 -10.42
C ILE A 14 9.06 -11.44 -11.28
N ILE A 15 8.43 -12.59 -11.50
CA ILE A 15 7.18 -12.68 -12.28
C ILE A 15 6.05 -11.84 -11.65
N ARG A 16 5.97 -11.79 -10.31
CA ARG A 16 4.97 -10.97 -9.59
C ARG A 16 5.17 -9.46 -9.74
N TRP A 17 6.42 -9.02 -9.93
CA TRP A 17 6.80 -7.62 -10.10
C TRP A 17 6.80 -7.17 -11.56
N PHE A 18 7.05 -8.09 -12.50
CA PHE A 18 7.11 -7.82 -13.93
C PHE A 18 5.95 -6.96 -14.47
N PRO A 19 4.65 -7.25 -14.21
CA PRO A 19 3.58 -6.42 -14.74
C PRO A 19 3.55 -5.00 -14.15
N VAL A 20 3.99 -4.82 -12.91
CA VAL A 20 4.02 -3.50 -12.26
C VAL A 20 5.13 -2.63 -12.85
N LEU A 21 6.29 -3.23 -13.15
CA LEU A 21 7.44 -2.52 -13.72
C LEU A 21 7.24 -2.15 -15.20
N LEU A 22 6.41 -2.88 -15.94
CA LEU A 22 6.10 -2.54 -17.33
C LEU A 22 5.21 -1.30 -17.46
N ASP A 23 4.37 -1.07 -16.46
CA ASP A 23 3.43 0.06 -16.44
C ASP A 23 4.00 1.29 -15.70
N ASP A 24 5.18 1.14 -15.07
CA ASP A 24 5.85 2.17 -14.28
C ASP A 24 6.32 3.34 -15.15
N ARG A 25 5.94 4.56 -14.79
CA ARG A 25 6.36 5.79 -15.48
C ARG A 25 6.85 6.85 -14.49
N ASP A 26 7.85 7.62 -14.89
CA ASP A 26 8.60 8.50 -13.98
C ASP A 26 7.89 9.82 -13.59
N PHE A 27 6.81 10.19 -14.27
CA PHE A 27 6.27 11.56 -14.19
C PHE A 27 5.15 11.77 -13.16
N ASP A 28 4.63 10.70 -12.53
CA ASP A 28 3.47 10.79 -11.62
C ASP A 28 3.72 10.08 -10.29
N TYR A 29 3.31 10.71 -9.19
CA TYR A 29 3.35 10.15 -7.84
C TYR A 29 2.51 8.87 -7.72
N ASN A 30 1.50 8.72 -8.57
CA ASN A 30 0.65 7.53 -8.56
C ASN A 30 1.46 6.24 -8.77
N TYR A 31 2.46 6.24 -9.66
CA TYR A 31 3.32 5.09 -9.89
C TYR A 31 4.15 4.71 -8.65
N LEU A 32 4.66 5.71 -7.93
CA LEU A 32 5.33 5.50 -6.64
C LEU A 32 4.40 4.84 -5.62
N LEU A 33 3.15 5.29 -5.53
CA LEU A 33 2.15 4.69 -4.64
C LEU A 33 1.82 3.25 -5.07
N ILE A 34 1.70 2.96 -6.37
CA ILE A 34 1.45 1.60 -6.89
C ILE A 34 2.59 0.65 -6.49
N ILE A 35 3.85 1.06 -6.66
CA ILE A 35 5.02 0.28 -6.23
C ILE A 35 4.98 0.03 -4.72
N MET A 36 4.70 1.08 -3.95
CA MET A 36 4.63 0.98 -2.49
C MET A 36 3.51 0.04 -2.04
N ASN A 37 2.30 0.17 -2.61
CA ASN A 37 1.15 -0.70 -2.34
C ASN A 37 1.49 -2.16 -2.65
N LYS A 38 2.12 -2.43 -3.79
CA LYS A 38 2.58 -3.77 -4.18
C LYS A 38 3.59 -4.33 -3.17
N LYS A 39 4.55 -3.52 -2.72
CA LYS A 39 5.54 -3.94 -1.72
C LYS A 39 4.89 -4.24 -0.38
N LEU A 40 3.99 -3.37 0.09
CA LEU A 40 3.23 -3.55 1.33
C LEU A 40 2.37 -4.82 1.26
N LYS A 41 1.71 -5.09 0.14
CA LYS A 41 0.96 -6.34 -0.07
C LYS A 41 1.81 -7.59 0.10
N HIS A 42 3.00 -7.61 -0.49
CA HIS A 42 3.91 -8.75 -0.33
C HIS A 42 4.41 -8.91 1.12
N MET A 43 4.62 -7.79 1.83
CA MET A 43 5.00 -7.83 3.24
C MET A 43 3.82 -8.31 4.10
N GLU A 44 2.60 -7.81 3.88
CA GLU A 44 1.38 -8.27 4.54
C GLU A 44 1.20 -9.78 4.38
N GLU A 45 1.25 -10.29 3.14
CA GLU A 45 1.14 -11.73 2.85
C GLU A 45 2.21 -12.54 3.59
N PHE A 46 3.45 -12.02 3.65
CA PHE A 46 4.54 -12.68 4.38
C PHE A 46 4.25 -12.76 5.87
N PHE A 47 3.87 -11.64 6.51
CA PHE A 47 3.61 -11.56 7.94
C PHE A 47 2.32 -12.24 8.41
N LEU A 48 1.35 -12.41 7.51
CA LEU A 48 0.12 -13.16 7.79
C LEU A 48 0.27 -14.67 7.56
N THR A 49 1.37 -15.12 6.94
CA THR A 49 1.64 -16.55 6.76
C THR A 49 2.30 -17.13 8.02
N ASP A 50 1.93 -18.35 8.42
CA ASP A 50 2.49 -19.11 9.56
C ASP A 50 4.00 -19.45 9.45
N ASN A 51 4.69 -18.96 8.42
CA ASN A 51 6.12 -19.18 8.19
C ASN A 51 7.02 -18.11 8.82
N THR A 52 6.46 -17.26 9.69
CA THR A 52 7.20 -16.17 10.33
C THR A 52 7.68 -16.57 11.71
N TYR A 53 8.98 -16.40 11.96
CA TYR A 53 9.61 -16.67 13.25
C TYR A 53 9.55 -15.45 14.20
N THR A 54 8.92 -14.36 13.76
CA THR A 54 8.81 -13.10 14.50
C THR A 54 7.68 -13.19 15.52
N LYS A 55 7.97 -12.85 16.78
CA LYS A 55 7.03 -12.93 17.91
C LYS A 55 5.74 -12.12 17.68
N ASP A 56 5.85 -10.99 16.99
CA ASP A 56 4.76 -10.05 16.72
C ASP A 56 4.33 -10.04 15.24
N ALA A 57 4.66 -11.08 14.45
CA ALA A 57 4.42 -11.11 13.01
C ALA A 57 2.99 -10.71 12.61
N ARG A 58 1.98 -11.24 13.31
CA ARG A 58 0.56 -10.91 13.04
C ARG A 58 0.25 -9.43 13.25
N LYS A 59 0.84 -8.80 14.27
CA LYS A 59 0.67 -7.37 14.56
C LYS A 59 1.32 -6.50 13.49
N HIS A 60 2.50 -6.88 13.01
CA HIS A 60 3.15 -6.20 11.88
C HIS A 60 2.31 -6.35 10.61
N GLY A 61 1.80 -7.55 10.32
CA GLY A 61 0.90 -7.79 9.19
C GLY A 61 -0.35 -6.90 9.21
N GLN A 62 -0.98 -6.72 10.38
CA GLN A 62 -2.12 -5.80 10.54
C GLN A 62 -1.74 -4.34 10.29
N GLN A 63 -0.60 -3.87 10.79
CA GLN A 63 -0.12 -2.50 10.54
C GLN A 63 0.18 -2.26 9.07
N ILE A 64 0.84 -3.21 8.42
CA ILE A 64 1.15 -3.16 6.99
C ILE A 64 -0.14 -3.18 6.16
N LYS A 65 -1.15 -3.95 6.57
CA LYS A 65 -2.48 -3.94 5.96
C LYS A 65 -3.12 -2.56 6.01
N VAL A 66 -3.03 -1.85 7.14
CA VAL A 66 -3.54 -0.47 7.25
C VAL A 66 -2.80 0.45 6.28
N ALA A 67 -1.45 0.40 6.26
CA ALA A 67 -0.66 1.19 5.30
C ALA A 67 -1.05 0.89 3.85
N ARG A 68 -1.27 -0.39 3.52
CA ARG A 68 -1.69 -0.84 2.20
C ARG A 68 -3.05 -0.23 1.81
N ILE A 69 -4.04 -0.29 2.71
CA ILE A 69 -5.38 0.26 2.46
C ILE A 69 -5.32 1.79 2.26
N LEU A 70 -4.55 2.51 3.06
CA LEU A 70 -4.36 3.95 2.88
C LEU A 70 -3.75 4.26 1.51
N THR A 71 -2.72 3.51 1.11
CA THR A 71 -2.09 3.66 -0.21
C THR A 71 -3.07 3.35 -1.34
N ASP A 72 -3.89 2.31 -1.19
CA ASP A 72 -4.93 1.91 -2.16
C ASP A 72 -5.95 3.05 -2.38
N ARG A 73 -6.45 3.65 -1.29
CA ARG A 73 -7.38 4.80 -1.35
C ARG A 73 -6.76 6.02 -2.04
N LEU A 74 -5.47 6.28 -1.81
CA LEU A 74 -4.74 7.35 -2.50
C LEU A 74 -4.56 7.09 -4.00
N ILE A 75 -4.36 5.83 -4.42
CA ILE A 75 -4.23 5.43 -5.84
C ILE A 75 -5.57 5.52 -6.56
N THR A 76 -6.64 4.97 -5.96
CA THR A 76 -7.97 4.94 -6.57
C THR A 76 -8.61 6.33 -6.63
N ASP A 77 -8.10 7.28 -5.83
CA ASP A 77 -8.67 8.63 -5.67
C ASP A 77 -10.17 8.57 -5.34
N ASP A 78 -10.57 7.55 -4.55
CA ASP A 78 -11.95 7.22 -4.17
C ASP A 78 -12.48 8.17 -3.08
N TYR A 79 -12.32 9.47 -3.33
CA TYR A 79 -12.87 10.55 -2.51
C TYR A 79 -14.10 11.17 -3.19
N PHE A 80 -14.36 10.83 -4.47
CA PHE A 80 -15.55 11.23 -5.21
C PHE A 80 -16.71 10.25 -4.98
N SER A 81 -17.66 10.63 -4.13
CA SER A 81 -18.97 9.98 -4.14
C SER A 81 -19.86 10.66 -5.19
N ASP A 82 -20.36 9.89 -6.18
CA ASP A 82 -21.24 10.35 -7.27
C ASP A 82 -22.43 11.20 -6.80
N ASN A 83 -22.89 10.98 -5.57
CA ASN A 83 -23.99 11.73 -4.94
C ASN A 83 -23.68 13.21 -4.62
N LEU A 84 -22.42 13.67 -4.71
CA LEU A 84 -22.04 15.05 -4.39
C LEU A 84 -22.18 16.03 -5.56
N LEU A 85 -22.20 15.53 -6.80
CA LEU A 85 -22.35 16.36 -8.00
C LEU A 85 -23.74 16.99 -8.12
N ASN A 86 -24.75 16.45 -7.42
CA ASN A 86 -26.12 16.96 -7.40
C ASN A 86 -26.39 18.06 -6.34
N LYS A 87 -25.39 18.50 -5.57
CA LYS A 87 -25.60 19.49 -4.48
C LYS A 87 -25.19 20.91 -4.87
N LYS A 88 -26.02 21.88 -4.46
CA LYS A 88 -25.85 23.35 -4.53
C LYS A 88 -24.51 23.93 -4.02
N ASN A 89 -23.56 23.11 -3.53
CA ASN A 89 -22.30 23.54 -2.90
C ASN A 89 -21.10 22.68 -3.32
N VAL A 90 -20.85 22.55 -4.63
CA VAL A 90 -19.73 21.80 -5.22
C VAL A 90 -18.38 22.17 -4.58
N GLY A 91 -18.11 23.47 -4.38
CA GLY A 91 -16.85 23.92 -3.78
C GLY A 91 -16.60 23.45 -2.34
N LYS A 92 -17.64 23.19 -1.55
CA LYS A 92 -17.49 22.61 -0.20
C LYS A 92 -17.18 21.11 -0.28
N CYS A 93 -17.73 20.43 -1.28
CA CYS A 93 -17.50 19.00 -1.49
C CYS A 93 -16.05 18.75 -1.92
N ILE A 94 -15.53 19.53 -2.87
CA ILE A 94 -14.14 19.44 -3.33
C ILE A 94 -13.15 19.65 -2.17
N LYS A 95 -13.34 20.72 -1.38
CA LYS A 95 -12.49 20.99 -0.20
C LYS A 95 -12.49 19.85 0.81
N HIS A 96 -13.64 19.19 0.99
CA HIS A 96 -13.73 18.06 1.89
C HIS A 96 -12.99 16.82 1.35
N GLN A 97 -12.97 16.63 0.04
CA GLN A 97 -12.23 15.54 -0.62
C GLN A 97 -10.72 15.73 -0.49
N ASP A 98 -10.23 16.94 -0.79
CA ASP A 98 -8.83 17.29 -0.63
C ASP A 98 -8.39 17.07 0.82
N TYR A 99 -9.24 17.42 1.78
CA TYR A 99 -9.00 17.18 3.19
C TYR A 99 -8.90 15.68 3.53
N LEU A 100 -9.79 14.83 3.01
CA LEU A 100 -9.74 13.38 3.25
C LEU A 100 -8.49 12.74 2.62
N LYS A 101 -8.14 13.16 1.41
CA LYS A 101 -6.93 12.71 0.72
C LYS A 101 -5.67 13.09 1.48
N GLN A 102 -5.58 14.35 1.92
CA GLN A 102 -4.46 14.82 2.73
C GLN A 102 -4.39 14.07 4.07
N GLN A 103 -5.53 13.84 4.70
CA GLN A 103 -5.60 13.08 5.95
C GLN A 103 -5.05 11.66 5.79
N ASP A 104 -5.47 10.92 4.76
CA ASP A 104 -4.96 9.57 4.50
C ASP A 104 -3.45 9.56 4.22
N LEU A 105 -2.95 10.56 3.48
CA LEU A 105 -1.51 10.74 3.24
C LEU A 105 -0.75 10.99 4.55
N ASP A 106 -1.26 11.86 5.42
CA ASP A 106 -0.63 12.17 6.70
C ASP A 106 -0.59 10.93 7.62
N TYR A 107 -1.69 10.18 7.70
CA TYR A 107 -1.74 8.93 8.45
C TYR A 107 -0.77 7.88 7.91
N LEU A 108 -0.68 7.75 6.58
CA LEU A 108 0.26 6.83 5.94
C LEU A 108 1.71 7.20 6.27
N CYS A 109 2.08 8.48 6.10
CA CYS A 109 3.42 8.98 6.41
C CYS A 109 3.80 8.76 7.88
N GLU A 110 2.89 9.05 8.81
CA GLU A 110 3.13 8.84 10.24
C GLU A 110 3.28 7.36 10.60
N LEU A 111 2.49 6.48 9.99
CA LEU A 111 2.62 5.04 10.16
C LEU A 111 3.96 4.53 9.64
N MET A 112 4.34 4.95 8.42
CA MET A 112 5.61 4.61 7.80
C MET A 112 6.78 5.09 8.67
N LYS A 113 6.79 6.36 9.09
CA LYS A 113 7.82 6.93 9.97
C LYS A 113 8.01 6.13 11.26
N LYS A 114 6.92 5.70 11.90
CA LYS A 114 6.96 4.97 13.18
C LYS A 114 7.37 3.51 13.03
N LYS A 115 7.08 2.89 11.89
CA LYS A 115 7.13 1.43 11.76
C LYS A 115 8.10 0.90 10.72
N LEU A 116 8.53 1.74 9.77
CA LEU A 116 9.42 1.35 8.69
C LEU A 116 10.56 0.50 9.23
N PHE A 117 11.31 0.97 10.22
CA PHE A 117 12.49 0.26 10.73
C PHE A 117 12.23 -0.92 11.66
N THR A 118 10.97 -1.17 12.05
CA THR A 118 10.62 -2.13 13.11
C THR A 118 9.75 -3.29 12.62
N TRP A 119 9.29 -3.24 11.36
CA TRP A 119 8.42 -4.31 10.85
C TRP A 119 9.14 -5.65 10.67
N TRP A 120 10.47 -5.66 10.67
CA TRP A 120 11.29 -6.84 10.42
C TRP A 120 12.11 -7.31 11.63
N ASP A 121 11.99 -6.62 12.77
CA ASP A 121 12.61 -7.00 14.04
C ASP A 121 11.78 -8.09 14.75
#